data_AF-G1VFG4-F1
#
_entry.id   AF-G1VFG4-F1
#
_cell.length_a   1.000
_cell.length_b   1.000
_cell.length_c   1.000
_cell.angle_alpha   90.00
_cell.angle_beta   90.00
_cell.angle_gamma   90.00
#
_symmetry.space_group_name_H-M   'P 1'
#
loop_
_entity.id
_entity.type
_entity.pdbx_description
1 polymer ?
#
loop_
_entity_poly.entity_id
_entity_poly.type
_entity_poly.pdbx_seq_one_letter_code
_entity_poly.pdbx_strand_id
1 'polypeptide(L)'
;MTIPRNLSIFAITMAKIDNHNGERRRQGRIEVICGSMFSGKTEELIRRMKRAKFAKQKVEIFKPSIDTRYSDEDVVSHDQNSIHSTPIDSSGNILLLASDIDVVGIDEAQFLDEGLTEVCNKLAYNGVRVIVAGLDMDYKGVPFGPIPALCAIADEVTKVHAICVKCGALAYVSHRLIADNRRVMLGEQQEYEPLCRECYKKATQGEANKTFKRLMRQTITFDKFIRWALIALAVLTVGFIINELSEVLLPFFIAWLLAYLLYPIVKFVQYKLHVPGRALSIIVTLLFVIAIFAAIFYFIVPPMIDQVDRFMHIANRYLNETTHTNNVSTMVQQWIKENQYEIERYLKSPDFRNTIRTAMPKLFSVIGQTASVILSVIASCITLLYMFFILLDYEVLTDNWIKIFPKNARPFWAGLAQDVERELNNYIRGQGLVSLCMGVLFCIGFTIIDFPMAIGLGILIGILNLVPYLHTFALVPTAFLALLKAADTGQNFWIIFGSALAVFAIIQALMDMVITPKIMGKAMGLNPAILLLSLSVWGALLGFIGLIIALPLTTLIIAYWQRYVTKDIDKDGIEVLSTFTEDAKETKE
;
A
#
# COMPACT_ATOMS: atom_id res chain seq x y z
N MET A 1 30.61 -43.19 -64.94
CA MET A 1 30.32 -42.68 -66.29
C MET A 1 31.31 -41.57 -66.58
N THR A 2 31.97 -41.65 -67.73
CA THR A 2 33.16 -40.91 -68.19
C THR A 2 32.83 -39.52 -68.78
N ILE A 3 33.64 -38.48 -68.44
CA ILE A 3 34.27 -37.37 -69.25
C ILE A 3 33.37 -36.56 -70.24
N PRO A 4 33.51 -35.22 -70.53
CA PRO A 4 34.70 -34.33 -70.61
C PRO A 4 34.58 -32.92 -69.98
N ARG A 5 35.67 -32.17 -69.66
CA ARG A 5 36.59 -31.36 -70.49
C ARG A 5 35.92 -30.20 -71.28
N ASN A 6 36.44 -28.98 -71.03
CA ASN A 6 36.24 -27.69 -71.72
C ASN A 6 35.11 -26.77 -71.24
N LEU A 7 35.46 -25.81 -70.36
CA LEU A 7 34.91 -24.44 -70.42
C LEU A 7 35.91 -23.40 -69.87
N SER A 8 37.18 -23.54 -70.26
CA SER A 8 38.10 -22.41 -70.32
C SER A 8 37.69 -21.56 -71.53
N ILE A 9 36.88 -20.50 -71.31
CA ILE A 9 36.72 -19.32 -72.20
C ILE A 9 35.75 -18.24 -71.63
N PHE A 10 35.00 -18.47 -70.54
CA PHE A 10 34.01 -17.48 -70.06
C PHE A 10 34.40 -16.65 -68.80
N ALA A 11 35.68 -16.51 -68.49
CA ALA A 11 36.14 -15.81 -67.27
C ALA A 11 36.84 -14.45 -67.51
N ILE A 12 36.78 -13.88 -68.72
CA ILE A 12 37.49 -12.62 -69.04
C ILE A 12 36.54 -11.41 -69.21
N THR A 13 35.23 -11.59 -69.17
CA THR A 13 34.29 -10.49 -69.44
C THR A 13 33.42 -10.13 -68.24
N MET A 14 34.04 -9.65 -67.16
CA MET A 14 33.35 -8.76 -66.21
C MET A 14 34.30 -7.84 -65.41
N ALA A 15 35.54 -7.70 -65.87
CA ALA A 15 36.43 -6.62 -65.46
C ALA A 15 36.30 -5.45 -66.44
N LYS A 16 35.15 -4.75 -66.39
CA LYS A 16 34.95 -3.38 -66.90
C LYS A 16 33.50 -2.96 -66.68
N ILE A 17 33.25 -2.32 -65.54
CA ILE A 17 32.27 -1.25 -65.51
C ILE A 17 33.11 0.02 -65.51
N ASP A 18 33.45 0.44 -66.73
CA ASP A 18 33.95 1.78 -67.00
C ASP A 18 32.84 2.77 -66.62
N ASN A 19 33.08 3.63 -65.63
CA ASN A 19 32.23 4.79 -65.38
C ASN A 19 32.84 5.98 -66.10
N HIS A 20 32.02 6.70 -66.87
CA HIS A 20 32.42 7.62 -67.93
C HIS A 20 33.09 8.93 -67.48
N ASN A 21 33.54 9.05 -66.20
CA ASN A 21 34.02 10.29 -65.59
C ASN A 21 35.41 10.21 -64.91
N GLY A 22 36.25 9.21 -65.20
CA GLY A 22 37.68 9.25 -64.82
C GLY A 22 38.03 9.23 -63.31
N GLU A 23 37.05 9.23 -62.41
CA GLU A 23 37.25 9.11 -60.96
C GLU A 23 37.36 7.64 -60.55
N ARG A 24 38.54 7.21 -60.10
CA ARG A 24 38.69 5.93 -59.41
C ARG A 24 37.87 5.96 -58.12
N ARG A 25 36.64 5.41 -58.12
CA ARG A 25 35.89 5.16 -56.88
C ARG A 25 36.74 4.26 -55.98
N ARG A 26 37.12 4.79 -54.81
CA ARG A 26 37.81 4.02 -53.77
C ARG A 26 36.83 2.94 -53.29
N GLN A 27 37.30 1.70 -53.17
CA GLN A 27 36.53 0.65 -52.53
C GLN A 27 36.52 0.91 -51.02
N GLY A 28 35.35 1.27 -50.50
CA GLY A 28 35.16 1.41 -49.06
C GLY A 28 35.24 0.04 -48.40
N ARG A 29 35.60 0.04 -47.11
CA ARG A 29 35.76 -1.18 -46.31
C ARG A 29 35.69 -0.87 -44.83
N ILE A 30 35.38 -1.86 -44.03
CA ILE A 30 35.26 -1.77 -42.58
C ILE A 30 36.36 -2.62 -41.93
N GLU A 31 37.19 -1.97 -41.13
CA GLU A 31 38.25 -2.60 -40.34
C GLU A 31 37.91 -2.45 -38.85
N VAL A 32 37.89 -3.55 -38.09
CA VAL A 32 37.61 -3.53 -36.65
C VAL A 32 38.85 -3.93 -35.87
N ILE A 33 39.27 -3.09 -34.92
CA ILE A 33 40.36 -3.30 -33.99
C ILE A 33 39.75 -3.52 -32.60
N CYS A 34 39.79 -4.74 -32.09
CA CYS A 34 39.14 -5.09 -30.84
C CYS A 34 40.07 -5.80 -29.85
N GLY A 35 39.69 -5.83 -28.57
CA GLY A 35 40.47 -6.48 -27.51
C GLY A 35 40.24 -5.84 -26.15
N SER A 36 40.96 -6.33 -25.13
CA SER A 36 40.85 -5.81 -23.76
C SER A 36 41.38 -4.37 -23.63
N MET A 37 41.21 -3.74 -22.48
CA MET A 37 42.00 -2.55 -22.13
C MET A 37 43.51 -2.88 -22.14
N PHE A 38 44.34 -1.86 -22.38
CA PHE A 38 45.82 -1.95 -22.42
C PHE A 38 46.42 -2.80 -23.54
N SER A 39 45.62 -3.19 -24.54
CA SER A 39 46.09 -4.02 -25.67
C SER A 39 46.64 -3.22 -26.84
N GLY A 40 46.63 -1.89 -26.78
CA GLY A 40 47.12 -1.04 -27.87
C GLY A 40 46.08 -0.69 -28.96
N LYS A 41 44.77 -0.72 -28.66
CA LYS A 41 43.71 -0.48 -29.66
C LYS A 41 43.81 0.90 -30.30
N THR A 42 43.86 1.93 -29.46
CA THR A 42 43.98 3.33 -29.88
C THR A 42 45.30 3.57 -30.60
N GLU A 43 46.40 2.95 -30.16
CA GLU A 43 47.69 3.00 -30.85
C GLU A 43 47.63 2.41 -32.26
N GLU A 44 46.98 1.25 -32.42
CA GLU A 44 46.81 0.62 -33.73
C GLU A 44 45.90 1.47 -34.63
N LEU A 45 44.79 2.02 -34.10
CA LEU A 45 43.92 2.95 -34.82
C LEU A 45 44.73 4.16 -35.33
N ILE A 46 45.43 4.86 -34.44
CA ILE A 46 46.27 6.01 -34.80
C ILE A 46 47.32 5.61 -35.84
N ARG A 47 47.95 4.44 -35.72
CA ARG A 47 48.91 3.95 -36.70
C ARG A 47 48.29 3.76 -38.08
N ARG A 48 47.05 3.26 -38.19
CA ARG A 48 46.33 3.16 -39.46
C ARG A 48 45.95 4.54 -40.01
N MET A 49 45.50 5.45 -39.15
CA MET A 49 45.12 6.82 -39.51
C MET A 49 46.32 7.65 -39.99
N LYS A 50 47.49 7.54 -39.34
CA LYS A 50 48.74 8.19 -39.78
C LYS A 50 49.15 7.75 -41.17
N ARG A 51 49.08 6.44 -41.47
CA ARG A 51 49.40 5.91 -42.81
C ARG A 51 48.47 6.49 -43.89
N ALA A 52 47.18 6.63 -43.59
CA ALA A 52 46.22 7.27 -44.50
C ALA A 52 46.55 8.76 -44.72
N LYS A 53 46.89 9.49 -43.65
CA LYS A 53 47.32 10.89 -43.73
C LYS A 53 48.62 11.07 -44.55
N PHE A 54 49.61 10.19 -44.38
CA PHE A 54 50.83 10.16 -45.21
C PHE A 54 50.53 9.92 -46.70
N ALA A 55 49.50 9.11 -46.99
CA ALA A 55 48.98 8.91 -48.34
C ALA A 55 48.11 10.08 -48.86
N LYS A 56 48.10 11.22 -48.16
CA LYS A 56 47.32 12.43 -48.47
C LYS A 56 45.80 12.20 -48.53
N GLN A 57 45.29 11.23 -47.77
CA GLN A 57 43.85 11.01 -47.61
C GLN A 57 43.29 11.97 -46.55
N LYS A 58 42.05 12.43 -46.73
CA LYS A 58 41.33 13.18 -45.70
C LYS A 58 40.88 12.23 -44.60
N VAL A 59 41.33 12.46 -43.37
CA VAL A 59 41.10 11.56 -42.23
C VAL A 59 40.45 12.30 -41.09
N GLU A 60 39.55 11.63 -40.37
CA GLU A 60 38.90 12.17 -39.18
C GLU A 60 38.65 11.06 -38.16
N ILE A 61 38.80 11.35 -36.87
CA ILE A 61 38.56 10.39 -35.79
C ILE A 61 37.35 10.88 -34.97
N PHE A 62 36.40 10.00 -34.72
CA PHE A 62 35.25 10.28 -33.85
C PHE A 62 35.40 9.53 -32.52
N LYS A 63 34.99 10.18 -31.42
CA LYS A 63 34.93 9.57 -30.09
C LYS A 63 33.58 9.85 -29.41
N PRO A 64 33.04 8.94 -28.58
CA PRO A 64 31.81 9.20 -27.83
C PRO A 64 31.98 10.37 -26.84
N SER A 65 31.00 11.27 -26.73
CA SER A 65 31.04 12.38 -25.76
C SER A 65 31.04 11.91 -24.30
N ILE A 66 30.60 10.67 -24.04
CA ILE A 66 30.66 10.07 -22.70
C ILE A 66 32.10 9.78 -22.27
N ASP A 67 33.06 9.75 -23.19
CA ASP A 67 34.46 9.46 -22.88
C ASP A 67 35.30 10.73 -22.69
N THR A 68 35.39 11.22 -21.46
CA THR A 68 36.18 12.40 -21.07
C THR A 68 37.58 12.05 -20.53
N ARG A 69 38.07 10.81 -20.72
CA ARG A 69 39.30 10.31 -20.07
C ARG A 69 40.59 11.05 -20.47
N TYR A 70 40.63 11.69 -21.64
CA TYR A 70 41.81 12.41 -22.13
C TYR A 70 41.41 13.60 -23.00
N SER A 71 41.24 14.78 -22.38
CA SER A 71 40.99 16.09 -23.02
C SER A 71 39.75 16.20 -23.93
N ASP A 72 39.10 17.36 -23.93
CA ASP A 72 37.87 17.57 -24.70
C ASP A 72 38.07 17.49 -26.23
N GLU A 73 39.32 17.55 -26.74
CA GLU A 73 39.58 17.76 -28.18
C GLU A 73 40.60 16.79 -28.86
N ASP A 74 41.47 16.07 -28.10
CA ASP A 74 42.51 15.19 -28.71
C ASP A 74 42.42 13.71 -28.29
N VAL A 75 42.67 12.78 -29.23
CA VAL A 75 43.00 11.37 -28.91
C VAL A 75 44.51 11.29 -28.67
N VAL A 76 44.88 11.25 -27.38
CA VAL A 76 46.27 11.15 -26.94
C VAL A 76 46.63 9.68 -26.73
N SER A 77 47.42 9.11 -27.64
CA SER A 77 48.22 7.94 -27.32
C SER A 77 49.29 8.35 -26.30
N HIS A 78 49.65 7.44 -25.39
CA HIS A 78 50.61 7.66 -24.31
C HIS A 78 52.02 8.11 -24.80
N ASP A 79 52.27 8.09 -26.12
CA ASP A 79 53.42 8.67 -26.81
C ASP A 79 53.00 9.95 -27.59
N GLN A 80 53.60 11.10 -27.27
CA GLN A 80 53.33 12.49 -27.75
C GLN A 80 53.08 12.67 -29.26
N ASN A 81 51.95 12.19 -29.78
CA ASN A 81 51.75 12.09 -31.22
C ASN A 81 50.25 11.97 -31.56
N SER A 82 49.44 12.93 -31.11
CA SER A 82 47.96 12.95 -31.23
C SER A 82 47.45 13.28 -32.63
N ILE A 83 46.27 12.75 -32.96
CA ILE A 83 45.44 13.17 -34.09
C ILE A 83 44.15 13.74 -33.45
N HIS A 84 43.73 14.92 -33.90
CA HIS A 84 42.50 15.57 -33.43
C HIS A 84 41.29 14.64 -33.57
N SER A 85 40.39 14.67 -32.59
CA SER A 85 39.20 13.81 -32.57
C SER A 85 37.93 14.62 -32.31
N THR A 86 36.89 14.35 -33.08
CA THR A 86 35.58 15.00 -32.94
C THR A 86 34.68 14.21 -31.98
N PRO A 87 34.26 14.77 -30.84
CA PRO A 87 33.31 14.12 -29.94
C PRO A 87 31.89 14.05 -30.54
N ILE A 88 31.18 12.95 -30.31
CA ILE A 88 29.83 12.70 -30.82
C ILE A 88 28.92 12.05 -29.77
N ASP A 89 27.65 12.47 -29.76
CA ASP A 89 26.64 11.92 -28.84
C ASP A 89 25.93 10.65 -29.38
N SER A 90 25.88 10.49 -30.71
CA SER A 90 25.24 9.34 -31.38
C SER A 90 25.97 9.02 -32.69
N SER A 91 25.89 7.75 -33.12
CA SER A 91 26.52 7.28 -34.35
C SER A 91 26.02 8.00 -35.61
N GLY A 92 24.76 8.48 -35.61
CA GLY A 92 24.16 9.18 -36.75
C GLY A 92 24.90 10.46 -37.14
N ASN A 93 25.53 11.15 -36.18
CA ASN A 93 26.27 12.39 -36.43
C ASN A 93 27.51 12.16 -37.31
N ILE A 94 28.07 10.95 -37.31
CA ILE A 94 29.22 10.58 -38.13
C ILE A 94 28.87 10.75 -39.62
N LEU A 95 27.68 10.33 -40.06
CA LEU A 95 27.28 10.47 -41.47
C LEU A 95 27.20 11.92 -41.90
N LEU A 96 26.77 12.81 -41.02
CA LEU A 96 26.67 14.25 -41.31
C LEU A 96 28.06 14.86 -41.47
N LEU A 97 28.96 14.53 -40.55
CA LEU A 97 30.31 15.09 -40.47
C LEU A 97 31.29 14.47 -41.48
N ALA A 98 31.03 13.26 -41.99
CA ALA A 98 31.92 12.52 -42.89
C ALA A 98 31.75 12.80 -44.39
N SER A 99 31.01 13.86 -44.77
CA SER A 99 30.60 14.12 -46.17
C SER A 99 31.76 14.33 -47.18
N ASP A 100 32.98 14.66 -46.72
CA ASP A 100 34.18 14.87 -47.56
C ASP A 100 35.42 14.21 -46.93
N ILE A 101 35.25 13.00 -46.39
CA ILE A 101 36.29 12.28 -45.65
C ILE A 101 36.58 10.94 -46.32
N ASP A 102 37.87 10.64 -46.52
CA ASP A 102 38.31 9.42 -47.18
C ASP A 102 38.44 8.24 -46.21
N VAL A 103 38.88 8.52 -44.98
CA VAL A 103 39.10 7.53 -43.93
C VAL A 103 38.52 8.02 -42.61
N VAL A 104 37.59 7.25 -42.06
CA VAL A 104 36.93 7.55 -40.80
C VAL A 104 37.45 6.59 -39.73
N GLY A 105 38.02 7.15 -38.65
CA GLY A 105 38.36 6.43 -37.43
C GLY A 105 37.25 6.59 -36.40
N ILE A 106 36.91 5.54 -35.67
CA ILE A 106 35.97 5.61 -34.54
C ILE A 106 36.66 4.95 -33.36
N ASP A 107 36.95 5.69 -32.30
CA ASP A 107 37.54 5.15 -31.08
C ASP A 107 36.46 4.87 -30.03
N GLU A 108 36.74 3.92 -29.13
CA GLU A 108 35.87 3.54 -28.01
C GLU A 108 34.40 3.26 -28.41
N ALA A 109 34.24 2.63 -29.57
CA ALA A 109 32.95 2.40 -30.23
C ALA A 109 31.95 1.57 -29.41
N GLN A 110 32.39 0.85 -28.37
CA GLN A 110 31.48 0.11 -27.48
C GLN A 110 30.49 1.01 -26.71
N PHE A 111 30.77 2.31 -26.63
CA PHE A 111 29.88 3.29 -25.97
C PHE A 111 28.90 3.97 -26.93
N LEU A 112 28.99 3.72 -28.23
CA LEU A 112 28.02 4.20 -29.22
C LEU A 112 26.80 3.26 -29.28
N ASP A 113 25.72 3.77 -29.86
CA ASP A 113 24.49 3.02 -30.08
C ASP A 113 24.64 1.89 -31.12
N GLU A 114 23.69 0.95 -31.13
CA GLU A 114 23.67 -0.19 -32.06
C GLU A 114 23.55 0.25 -33.55
N GLY A 115 23.09 1.48 -33.79
CA GLY A 115 22.99 2.10 -35.11
C GLY A 115 24.32 2.31 -35.81
N LEU A 116 25.44 2.22 -35.06
CA LEU A 116 26.79 2.34 -35.61
C LEU A 116 27.07 1.34 -36.75
N THR A 117 26.49 0.13 -36.68
CA THR A 117 26.63 -0.89 -37.73
C THR A 117 26.07 -0.43 -39.09
N GLU A 118 24.91 0.24 -39.09
CA GLU A 118 24.28 0.78 -40.28
C GLU A 118 25.08 1.97 -40.84
N VAL A 119 25.57 2.83 -39.95
CA VAL A 119 26.44 3.98 -40.29
C VAL A 119 27.72 3.51 -40.98
N CYS A 120 28.42 2.54 -40.42
CA CYS A 120 29.65 1.99 -41.00
C CYS A 120 29.41 1.38 -42.39
N ASN A 121 28.31 0.64 -42.57
CA ASN A 121 27.92 0.11 -43.87
C ASN A 121 27.65 1.20 -44.90
N LYS A 122 26.87 2.23 -44.54
CA LYS A 122 26.59 3.36 -45.44
C LYS A 122 27.87 4.08 -45.89
N LEU A 123 28.79 4.33 -44.96
CA LEU A 123 30.09 4.92 -45.28
C LEU A 123 30.91 4.03 -46.21
N ALA A 124 30.98 2.72 -45.94
CA ALA A 124 31.70 1.77 -46.79
C ALA A 124 31.10 1.68 -48.20
N TYR A 125 29.77 1.65 -48.33
CA TYR A 125 29.09 1.71 -49.64
C TYR A 125 29.37 3.00 -50.42
N ASN A 126 29.59 4.12 -49.70
CA ASN A 126 29.99 5.40 -50.28
C ASN A 126 31.48 5.49 -50.62
N GLY A 127 32.25 4.40 -50.45
CA GLY A 127 33.68 4.34 -50.79
C GLY A 127 34.63 4.79 -49.68
N VAL A 128 34.11 5.05 -48.48
CA VAL A 128 34.90 5.48 -47.31
C VAL A 128 35.53 4.26 -46.64
N ARG A 129 36.79 4.39 -46.21
CA ARG A 129 37.45 3.39 -45.36
C ARG A 129 37.12 3.68 -43.90
N VAL A 130 36.43 2.77 -43.23
CA VAL A 130 36.03 2.91 -41.82
C VAL A 130 36.92 2.02 -40.96
N ILE A 131 37.52 2.59 -39.91
CA ILE A 131 38.37 1.88 -38.96
C ILE A 131 37.79 2.09 -37.56
N VAL A 132 37.28 1.02 -36.96
CA VAL A 132 36.59 1.05 -35.67
C VAL A 132 37.46 0.40 -34.61
N ALA A 133 37.71 1.10 -33.51
CA ALA A 133 38.39 0.57 -32.33
C ALA A 133 37.42 0.49 -31.14
N GLY A 134 37.48 -0.61 -30.39
CA GLY A 134 36.64 -0.75 -29.19
C GLY A 134 36.87 -2.04 -28.40
N LEU A 135 36.32 -2.08 -27.19
CA LEU A 135 36.37 -3.27 -26.34
C LEU A 135 35.43 -4.34 -26.88
N ASP A 136 35.95 -5.55 -27.11
CA ASP A 136 35.12 -6.68 -27.53
C ASP A 136 34.26 -7.25 -26.39
N MET A 137 34.70 -7.09 -25.15
CA MET A 137 34.03 -7.59 -23.96
C MET A 137 34.01 -6.56 -22.83
N ASP A 138 32.96 -6.62 -22.02
CA ASP A 138 32.87 -5.87 -20.77
C ASP A 138 33.65 -6.56 -19.64
N TYR A 139 33.64 -5.96 -18.44
CA TYR A 139 34.35 -6.49 -17.28
C TYR A 139 33.84 -7.86 -16.78
N LYS A 140 32.64 -8.27 -17.21
CA LYS A 140 32.05 -9.58 -16.93
C LYS A 140 32.40 -10.63 -18.00
N GLY A 141 33.15 -10.24 -19.03
CA GLY A 141 33.49 -11.10 -20.16
C GLY A 141 32.32 -11.33 -21.11
N VAL A 142 31.31 -10.45 -21.09
CA VAL A 142 30.15 -10.47 -22.00
C VAL A 142 30.43 -9.54 -23.17
N PRO A 143 30.00 -9.85 -24.41
CA PRO A 143 30.20 -8.96 -25.54
C PRO A 143 29.68 -7.53 -25.30
N PHE A 144 30.46 -6.52 -25.71
CA PHE A 144 30.20 -5.12 -25.36
C PHE A 144 29.68 -4.30 -26.55
N GLY A 145 28.44 -3.83 -26.43
CA GLY A 145 27.85 -2.82 -27.33
C GLY A 145 27.78 -3.32 -28.78
N PRO A 146 27.96 -2.43 -29.78
CA PRO A 146 27.85 -2.80 -31.19
C PRO A 146 29.06 -3.58 -31.74
N ILE A 147 30.14 -3.74 -30.96
CA ILE A 147 31.41 -4.36 -31.43
C ILE A 147 31.24 -5.77 -31.99
N PRO A 148 30.42 -6.68 -31.41
CA PRO A 148 30.23 -8.02 -31.96
C PRO A 148 29.57 -8.01 -33.33
N ALA A 149 28.58 -7.13 -33.52
CA ALA A 149 27.90 -6.97 -34.81
C ALA A 149 28.83 -6.32 -35.85
N LEU A 150 29.64 -5.34 -35.43
CA LEU A 150 30.67 -4.74 -36.27
C LEU A 150 31.73 -5.77 -36.71
N CYS A 151 32.19 -6.64 -35.82
CA CYS A 151 33.10 -7.73 -36.17
C CYS A 151 32.49 -8.66 -37.22
N ALA A 152 31.17 -8.86 -37.23
CA ALA A 152 30.50 -9.76 -38.15
C ALA A 152 30.38 -9.17 -39.58
N ILE A 153 30.27 -7.85 -39.70
CA ILE A 153 30.15 -7.15 -41.00
C ILE A 153 31.50 -6.63 -41.53
N ALA A 154 32.55 -6.66 -40.73
CA ALA A 154 33.85 -6.09 -41.10
C ALA A 154 34.58 -6.93 -42.15
N ASP A 155 35.27 -6.25 -43.06
CA ASP A 155 36.17 -6.88 -44.04
C ASP A 155 37.45 -7.41 -43.37
N GLU A 156 37.90 -6.74 -42.31
CA GLU A 156 39.08 -7.13 -41.53
C GLU A 156 38.82 -6.95 -40.02
N VAL A 157 39.07 -8.00 -39.24
CA VAL A 157 39.02 -7.94 -37.77
C VAL A 157 40.41 -8.22 -37.20
N THR A 158 40.99 -7.24 -36.52
CA THR A 158 42.26 -7.35 -35.81
C THR A 158 42.01 -7.37 -34.31
N LYS A 159 42.23 -8.54 -33.68
CA LYS A 159 42.14 -8.67 -32.23
C LYS A 159 43.50 -8.47 -31.58
N VAL A 160 43.67 -7.35 -30.90
CA VAL A 160 44.89 -7.03 -30.14
C VAL A 160 44.78 -7.52 -28.71
N HIS A 161 45.90 -7.95 -28.13
CA HIS A 161 45.94 -8.55 -26.80
C HIS A 161 46.91 -7.81 -25.88
N ALA A 162 46.44 -7.47 -24.69
CA ALA A 162 47.32 -7.05 -23.60
C ALA A 162 48.05 -8.27 -23.00
N ILE A 163 48.98 -8.02 -22.09
CA ILE A 163 49.65 -9.07 -21.31
C ILE A 163 48.96 -9.21 -19.95
N CYS A 164 48.65 -10.44 -19.56
CA CYS A 164 48.04 -10.74 -18.28
C CYS A 164 48.99 -10.37 -17.13
N VAL A 165 48.57 -9.44 -16.27
CA VAL A 165 49.40 -8.96 -15.15
C VAL A 165 49.69 -10.02 -14.09
N LYS A 166 48.93 -11.13 -14.07
CA LYS A 166 49.11 -12.22 -13.09
C LYS A 166 50.05 -13.33 -13.55
N CYS A 167 50.10 -13.63 -14.84
CA CYS A 167 50.84 -14.80 -15.34
C CYS A 167 51.63 -14.58 -16.64
N GLY A 168 51.57 -13.39 -17.24
CA GLY A 168 52.30 -13.08 -18.47
C GLY A 168 51.71 -13.65 -19.77
N ALA A 169 50.66 -14.48 -19.71
CA ALA A 169 49.96 -14.95 -20.90
C ALA A 169 49.15 -13.84 -21.59
N LEU A 170 48.68 -14.06 -22.83
CA LEU A 170 47.80 -13.11 -23.52
C LEU A 170 46.52 -12.87 -22.70
N ALA A 171 46.20 -11.61 -22.47
CA ALA A 171 44.99 -11.19 -21.79
C ALA A 171 43.77 -11.43 -22.68
N TYR A 172 42.70 -11.85 -22.02
CA TYR A 172 41.41 -12.14 -22.61
C TYR A 172 40.39 -11.05 -22.30
N VAL A 173 40.42 -10.49 -21.08
CA VAL A 173 39.39 -9.58 -20.57
C VAL A 173 39.98 -8.57 -19.59
N SER A 174 39.32 -7.42 -19.45
CA SER A 174 39.61 -6.41 -18.43
C SER A 174 38.83 -6.69 -17.15
N HIS A 175 39.51 -7.19 -16.12
CA HIS A 175 38.90 -7.47 -14.83
C HIS A 175 38.83 -6.18 -13.99
N ARG A 176 37.65 -5.85 -13.48
CA ARG A 176 37.43 -4.68 -12.61
C ARG A 176 37.80 -5.01 -11.16
N LEU A 177 38.49 -4.10 -10.48
CA LEU A 177 38.95 -4.27 -9.09
C LEU A 177 37.98 -3.69 -8.05
N ILE A 178 37.09 -2.77 -8.44
CA ILE A 178 36.14 -2.09 -7.54
C ILE A 178 34.74 -2.73 -7.65
N ALA A 179 34.11 -2.96 -6.49
CA ALA A 179 32.76 -3.49 -6.38
C ALA A 179 31.70 -2.41 -6.64
N ASP A 180 31.48 -2.06 -7.91
CA ASP A 180 30.30 -1.31 -8.37
C ASP A 180 29.60 -2.07 -9.52
N ASN A 181 28.27 -2.11 -9.47
CA ASN A 181 27.39 -2.82 -10.39
C ASN A 181 27.07 -2.02 -11.67
N ARG A 182 27.52 -0.77 -11.79
CA ARG A 182 27.31 0.04 -13.01
C ARG A 182 28.08 -0.56 -14.19
N ARG A 183 27.41 -0.72 -15.34
CA ARG A 183 28.01 -1.27 -16.57
C ARG A 183 29.12 -0.35 -17.11
N VAL A 184 28.95 0.96 -16.99
CA VAL A 184 29.88 2.00 -17.46
C VAL A 184 30.52 2.69 -16.25
N MET A 185 31.83 2.52 -16.09
CA MET A 185 32.68 3.34 -15.22
C MET A 185 33.92 3.73 -16.02
N LEU A 186 34.12 5.04 -16.17
CA LEU A 186 35.31 5.62 -16.78
C LEU A 186 36.38 5.67 -15.68
N GLY A 187 37.20 4.64 -15.62
CA GLY A 187 38.22 4.46 -14.59
C GLY A 187 39.63 4.40 -15.17
N GLU A 188 40.58 5.03 -14.49
CA GLU A 188 42.02 4.96 -14.79
C GLU A 188 42.61 3.56 -14.55
N GLN A 189 43.91 3.40 -14.83
CA GLN A 189 44.71 2.17 -14.65
C GLN A 189 44.57 1.48 -13.27
N GLN A 190 44.05 2.18 -12.26
CA GLN A 190 43.85 1.66 -10.91
C GLN A 190 42.57 0.82 -10.74
N GLU A 191 41.62 0.88 -11.68
CA GLU A 191 40.32 0.22 -11.55
C GLU A 191 40.19 -1.07 -12.36
N TYR A 192 41.05 -1.28 -13.36
CA TYR A 192 40.99 -2.43 -14.27
C TYR A 192 42.36 -3.08 -14.47
N GLU A 193 42.40 -4.41 -14.45
CA GLU A 193 43.60 -5.19 -14.79
C GLU A 193 43.32 -6.17 -15.95
N PRO A 194 44.21 -6.28 -16.96
CA PRO A 194 44.03 -7.23 -18.05
C PRO A 194 44.41 -8.65 -17.58
N LEU A 195 43.51 -9.62 -17.73
CA LEU A 195 43.68 -11.01 -17.27
C LEU A 195 43.47 -12.02 -18.40
N CYS A 196 44.25 -13.11 -18.38
CA CYS A 196 43.99 -14.28 -19.21
C CYS A 196 42.77 -15.08 -18.69
N ARG A 197 42.25 -16.02 -19.48
CA ARG A 197 41.05 -16.81 -19.12
C ARG A 197 41.16 -17.52 -17.77
N GLU A 198 42.32 -18.10 -17.46
CA GLU A 198 42.53 -18.82 -16.20
C GLU A 198 42.60 -17.88 -15.00
N CYS A 199 43.35 -16.78 -15.11
CA CYS A 199 43.47 -15.80 -14.05
C CYS A 199 42.14 -15.09 -13.78
N TYR A 200 41.38 -14.79 -14.84
CA TYR A 200 40.03 -14.24 -14.71
C TYR A 200 39.07 -15.21 -14.01
N LYS A 201 39.11 -16.49 -14.38
CA LYS A 201 38.32 -17.53 -13.71
C LYS A 201 38.69 -17.65 -12.22
N LYS A 202 39.97 -17.59 -11.88
CA LYS A 202 40.43 -17.62 -10.47
C LYS A 202 40.00 -16.39 -9.69
N ALA A 203 40.08 -15.20 -10.29
CA ALA A 203 39.65 -13.94 -9.68
C ALA A 203 38.14 -13.93 -9.40
N THR A 204 37.32 -14.29 -10.40
CA THR A 204 35.85 -14.34 -10.29
C THR A 204 35.38 -15.48 -9.39
N GLN A 205 36.03 -16.66 -9.40
CA GLN A 205 35.73 -17.74 -8.46
C GLN A 205 36.11 -17.37 -7.02
N GLY A 206 37.18 -16.59 -6.80
CA GLY A 206 37.53 -16.06 -5.48
C GLY A 206 36.44 -15.12 -4.90
N GLU A 207 35.83 -14.30 -5.75
CA GLU A 207 34.69 -13.45 -5.38
C GLU A 207 33.41 -14.24 -5.19
N ALA A 208 33.10 -15.20 -6.07
CA ALA A 208 31.96 -16.09 -5.93
C ALA A 208 32.07 -16.92 -4.66
N ASN A 209 33.26 -17.41 -4.29
CA ASN A 209 33.47 -18.20 -3.08
C ASN A 209 33.47 -17.33 -1.82
N LYS A 210 33.92 -16.05 -1.87
CA LYS A 210 33.72 -15.06 -0.79
C LYS A 210 32.25 -14.68 -0.63
N THR A 211 31.53 -14.49 -1.72
CA THR A 211 30.09 -14.16 -1.74
C THR A 211 29.27 -15.36 -1.30
N PHE A 212 29.63 -16.57 -1.70
CA PHE A 212 29.05 -17.83 -1.26
C PHE A 212 29.37 -18.12 0.20
N LYS A 213 30.60 -17.86 0.70
CA LYS A 213 30.91 -17.88 2.15
C LYS A 213 30.12 -16.82 2.91
N ARG A 214 29.87 -15.65 2.34
CA ARG A 214 29.07 -14.56 2.93
C ARG A 214 27.57 -14.90 2.94
N LEU A 215 27.06 -15.57 1.92
CA LEU A 215 25.69 -16.10 1.82
C LEU A 215 25.49 -17.34 2.70
N MET A 216 26.48 -18.22 2.82
CA MET A 216 26.48 -19.36 3.75
C MET A 216 26.75 -18.94 5.20
N ARG A 217 27.31 -17.75 5.45
CA ARG A 217 27.25 -17.08 6.76
C ARG A 217 25.90 -16.37 6.99
N GLN A 218 24.95 -16.57 6.10
CA GLN A 218 23.52 -16.38 6.34
C GLN A 218 22.75 -17.71 6.26
N THR A 219 23.38 -18.84 6.61
CA THR A 219 22.59 -19.89 7.26
C THR A 219 21.89 -19.24 8.46
N ILE A 220 20.62 -19.56 8.71
CA ILE A 220 19.93 -19.21 9.95
C ILE A 220 20.85 -19.69 11.07
N THR A 221 21.64 -18.80 11.67
CA THR A 221 22.51 -19.16 12.78
C THR A 221 21.59 -19.70 13.87
N PHE A 222 22.05 -20.71 14.59
CA PHE A 222 21.34 -21.21 15.77
C PHE A 222 20.92 -20.04 16.68
N ASP A 223 21.72 -18.95 16.73
CA ASP A 223 21.38 -17.69 17.40
C ASP A 223 20.19 -16.93 16.81
N LYS A 224 20.03 -16.85 15.49
CA LYS A 224 18.83 -16.23 14.87
C LYS A 224 17.62 -17.11 15.08
N PHE A 225 17.76 -18.43 14.94
CA PHE A 225 16.69 -19.38 15.21
C PHE A 225 16.25 -19.30 16.68
N ILE A 226 17.20 -19.31 17.62
CA ILE A 226 16.94 -19.13 19.05
C ILE A 226 16.32 -17.77 19.33
N ARG A 227 16.80 -16.67 18.74
CA ARG A 227 16.18 -15.36 18.94
C ARG A 227 14.75 -15.33 18.43
N TRP A 228 14.48 -15.85 17.24
CA TRP A 228 13.12 -15.95 16.71
C TRP A 228 12.25 -16.91 17.53
N ALA A 229 12.80 -18.02 18.01
CA ALA A 229 12.10 -18.97 18.88
C ALA A 229 11.83 -18.39 20.27
N LEU A 230 12.76 -17.61 20.85
CA LEU A 230 12.57 -16.89 22.11
C LEU A 230 11.59 -15.74 21.95
N ILE A 231 11.61 -15.02 20.82
CA ILE A 231 10.60 -14.00 20.51
C ILE A 231 9.24 -14.67 20.35
N ALA A 232 9.14 -15.78 19.61
CA ALA A 232 7.89 -16.53 19.45
C ALA A 232 7.39 -17.06 20.80
N LEU A 233 8.26 -17.63 21.62
CA LEU A 233 7.94 -18.07 22.98
C LEU A 233 7.47 -16.90 23.83
N ALA A 234 8.20 -15.77 23.83
CA ALA A 234 7.80 -14.59 24.58
C ALA A 234 6.43 -14.06 24.12
N VAL A 235 6.16 -14.03 22.82
CA VAL A 235 4.86 -13.65 22.25
C VAL A 235 3.77 -14.62 22.70
N LEU A 236 4.02 -15.94 22.68
CA LEU A 236 3.07 -16.94 23.15
C LEU A 236 2.80 -16.82 24.66
N THR A 237 3.84 -16.61 25.47
CA THR A 237 3.71 -16.43 26.91
C THR A 237 2.95 -15.15 27.24
N VAL A 238 3.25 -14.05 26.55
CA VAL A 238 2.49 -12.80 26.69
C VAL A 238 1.05 -12.99 26.25
N GLY A 239 0.80 -13.69 25.14
CA GLY A 239 -0.55 -14.02 24.69
C GLY A 239 -1.33 -14.87 25.70
N PHE A 240 -0.69 -15.85 26.32
CA PHE A 240 -1.26 -16.68 27.38
C PHE A 240 -1.59 -15.84 28.63
N ILE A 241 -0.66 -14.99 29.08
CA ILE A 241 -0.89 -14.08 30.20
C ILE A 241 -2.04 -13.12 29.91
N ILE A 242 -2.10 -12.55 28.70
CA ILE A 242 -3.20 -11.65 28.29
C ILE A 242 -4.52 -12.39 28.30
N ASN A 243 -4.55 -13.66 27.84
CA ASN A 243 -5.77 -14.46 27.86
C ASN A 243 -6.27 -14.69 29.30
N GLU A 244 -5.38 -15.06 30.22
CA GLU A 244 -5.71 -15.25 31.64
C GLU A 244 -6.10 -13.94 32.34
N LEU A 245 -5.42 -12.83 32.03
CA LEU A 245 -5.72 -11.51 32.62
C LEU A 245 -6.83 -10.76 31.89
N SER A 246 -7.39 -11.30 30.81
CA SER A 246 -8.33 -10.60 29.94
C SER A 246 -9.56 -10.08 30.71
N GLU A 247 -10.06 -10.85 31.69
CA GLU A 247 -11.20 -10.46 32.53
C GLU A 247 -10.93 -9.22 33.39
N VAL A 248 -9.69 -9.05 33.87
CA VAL A 248 -9.27 -7.92 34.71
C VAL A 248 -8.81 -6.73 33.87
N LEU A 249 -8.19 -7.01 32.72
CA LEU A 249 -7.66 -6.01 31.80
C LEU A 249 -8.77 -5.31 31.01
N LEU A 250 -9.90 -5.98 30.79
CA LEU A 250 -11.02 -5.47 30.00
C LEU A 250 -11.69 -4.21 30.64
N PRO A 251 -12.02 -4.19 31.95
CA PRO A 251 -12.44 -2.97 32.65
C PRO A 251 -11.47 -1.79 32.49
N PHE A 252 -10.16 -2.07 32.54
CA PHE A 252 -9.13 -1.05 32.35
C PHE A 252 -9.12 -0.50 30.91
N PHE A 253 -9.21 -1.38 29.90
CA PHE A 253 -9.29 -0.94 28.50
C PHE A 253 -10.56 -0.15 28.19
N ILE A 254 -11.71 -0.57 28.73
CA ILE A 254 -12.96 0.19 28.59
C ILE A 254 -12.82 1.55 29.25
N ALA A 255 -12.27 1.60 30.47
CA ALA A 255 -12.01 2.85 31.18
C ALA A 255 -11.09 3.78 30.40
N TRP A 256 -10.04 3.25 29.78
CA TRP A 256 -9.09 4.00 28.96
C TRP A 256 -9.75 4.56 27.69
N LEU A 257 -10.54 3.74 26.99
CA LEU A 257 -11.29 4.15 25.81
C LEU A 257 -12.33 5.25 26.15
N LEU A 258 -13.09 5.07 27.23
CA LEU A 258 -14.05 6.07 27.70
C LEU A 258 -13.35 7.34 28.17
N ALA A 259 -12.22 7.23 28.87
CA ALA A 259 -11.41 8.37 29.26
C ALA A 259 -10.93 9.15 28.04
N TYR A 260 -10.45 8.48 26.99
CA TYR A 260 -10.08 9.12 25.73
C TYR A 260 -11.25 9.87 25.11
N LEU A 261 -12.44 9.26 25.05
CA LEU A 261 -13.64 9.88 24.49
C LEU A 261 -14.13 11.09 25.31
N LEU A 262 -14.03 11.02 26.64
CA LEU A 262 -14.47 12.08 27.55
C LEU A 262 -13.43 13.19 27.74
N TYR A 263 -12.14 12.92 27.53
CA TYR A 263 -11.05 13.88 27.67
C TYR A 263 -11.28 15.22 26.93
N PRO A 264 -11.71 15.26 25.66
CA PRO A 264 -12.00 16.53 24.99
C PRO A 264 -13.13 17.32 25.67
N ILE A 265 -14.14 16.63 26.23
CA ILE A 265 -15.23 17.26 26.98
C ILE A 265 -14.70 17.78 28.32
N VAL A 266 -13.86 17.02 29.02
CA VAL A 266 -13.22 17.45 30.27
C VAL A 266 -12.36 18.70 30.03
N LYS A 267 -11.55 18.74 28.96
CA LYS A 267 -10.79 19.94 28.57
C LYS A 267 -11.70 21.12 28.26
N PHE A 268 -12.81 20.89 27.57
CA PHE A 268 -13.80 21.94 27.30
C PHE A 268 -14.38 22.50 28.60
N VAL A 269 -14.75 21.64 29.55
CA VAL A 269 -15.26 22.06 30.87
C VAL A 269 -14.19 22.80 31.68
N GLN A 270 -12.95 22.30 31.67
CA GLN A 270 -11.84 22.90 32.40
C GLN A 270 -11.45 24.27 31.84
N TYR A 271 -11.18 24.36 30.54
CA TYR A 271 -10.61 25.57 29.92
C TYR A 271 -11.66 26.54 29.40
N LYS A 272 -12.82 26.07 28.94
CA LYS A 272 -13.85 26.96 28.33
C LYS A 272 -14.93 27.36 29.33
N LEU A 273 -15.37 26.42 30.17
CA LEU A 273 -16.30 26.72 31.28
C LEU A 273 -15.57 27.22 32.54
N HIS A 274 -14.23 27.33 32.50
CA HIS A 274 -13.38 27.87 33.56
C HIS A 274 -13.59 27.22 34.93
N VAL A 275 -13.85 25.92 34.94
CA VAL A 275 -14.10 25.17 36.18
C VAL A 275 -12.77 24.99 36.95
N PRO A 276 -12.69 25.44 38.22
CA PRO A 276 -11.44 25.38 38.98
C PRO A 276 -11.14 23.93 39.39
N GLY A 277 -9.97 23.44 38.97
CA GLY A 277 -9.46 22.11 39.33
C GLY A 277 -9.86 21.01 38.34
N ARG A 278 -8.88 20.13 38.04
CA ARG A 278 -9.04 19.02 37.10
C ARG A 278 -10.05 17.98 37.58
N ALA A 279 -9.96 17.59 38.85
CA ALA A 279 -10.90 16.64 39.46
C ALA A 279 -12.36 17.15 39.40
N LEU A 280 -12.58 18.45 39.64
CA LEU A 280 -13.91 19.06 39.59
C LEU A 280 -14.44 19.10 38.15
N SER A 281 -13.58 19.41 37.18
CA SER A 281 -13.93 19.35 35.75
C SER A 281 -14.34 17.95 35.30
N ILE A 282 -13.65 16.91 35.80
CA ILE A 282 -14.00 15.51 35.53
C ILE A 282 -15.35 15.17 36.15
N ILE A 283 -15.58 15.50 37.43
CA ILE A 283 -16.86 15.23 38.11
C ILE A 283 -18.01 15.92 37.40
N VAL A 284 -17.86 17.20 37.03
CA VAL A 284 -18.88 17.95 36.26
C VAL A 284 -19.15 17.28 34.91
N THR A 285 -18.12 16.81 34.22
CA THR A 285 -18.26 16.09 32.94
C THR A 285 -19.00 14.77 33.13
N LEU A 286 -18.66 13.99 34.16
CA LEU A 286 -19.33 12.73 34.47
C LEU A 286 -20.79 12.95 34.85
N LEU A 287 -21.08 13.95 35.68
CA LEU A 287 -22.45 14.34 36.03
C LEU A 287 -23.24 14.78 34.80
N PHE A 288 -22.63 15.53 33.89
CA PHE A 288 -23.27 15.94 32.64
C PHE A 288 -23.62 14.74 31.75
N VAL A 289 -22.69 13.79 31.59
CA VAL A 289 -22.93 12.56 30.82
C VAL A 289 -24.03 11.72 31.47
N ILE A 290 -23.98 11.53 32.79
CA ILE A 290 -25.03 10.82 33.55
C ILE A 290 -26.38 11.54 33.40
N ALA A 291 -26.40 12.87 33.44
CA ALA A 291 -27.62 13.66 33.25
C ALA A 291 -28.21 13.49 31.84
N ILE A 292 -27.38 13.41 30.78
CA ILE A 292 -27.84 13.11 29.42
C ILE A 292 -28.50 11.72 29.38
N PHE A 293 -27.83 10.69 29.91
CA PHE A 293 -28.39 9.34 29.94
C PHE A 293 -29.68 9.29 30.77
N ALA A 294 -29.68 9.90 31.96
CA ALA A 294 -30.86 9.97 32.81
C ALA A 294 -32.02 10.71 32.13
N ALA A 295 -31.75 11.80 31.42
CA ALA A 295 -32.75 12.52 30.63
C ALA A 295 -33.33 11.62 29.53
N ILE A 296 -32.49 10.88 28.79
CA ILE A 296 -32.94 9.93 27.76
C ILE A 296 -33.83 8.84 28.38
N PHE A 297 -33.38 8.21 29.46
CA PHE A 297 -34.19 7.22 30.18
C PHE A 297 -35.50 7.81 30.67
N TYR A 298 -35.48 9.02 31.22
CA TYR A 298 -36.67 9.73 31.69
C TYR A 298 -37.60 10.17 30.55
N PHE A 299 -37.09 10.46 29.36
CA PHE A 299 -37.94 10.82 28.21
C PHE A 299 -38.50 9.60 27.48
N ILE A 300 -37.88 8.43 27.60
CA ILE A 300 -38.27 7.22 26.85
C ILE A 300 -39.08 6.26 27.73
N VAL A 301 -38.59 5.97 28.94
CA VAL A 301 -39.17 4.93 29.80
C VAL A 301 -40.57 5.31 30.30
N PRO A 302 -40.82 6.49 30.88
CA PRO A 302 -42.17 6.85 31.34
C PRO A 302 -43.20 6.85 30.20
N PRO A 303 -42.95 7.43 29.01
CA PRO A 303 -43.90 7.30 27.91
C PRO A 303 -44.06 5.87 27.41
N MET A 304 -43.03 5.02 27.49
CA MET A 304 -43.20 3.59 27.21
C MET A 304 -44.12 2.92 28.25
N ILE A 305 -43.94 3.20 29.55
CA ILE A 305 -44.77 2.66 30.63
C ILE A 305 -46.22 3.13 30.46
N ASP A 306 -46.45 4.43 30.24
CA ASP A 306 -47.80 4.97 30.00
C ASP A 306 -48.49 4.30 28.81
N GLN A 307 -47.74 3.98 27.76
CA GLN A 307 -48.28 3.25 26.62
C GLN A 307 -48.56 1.78 26.94
N VAL A 308 -47.73 1.13 27.78
CA VAL A 308 -48.00 -0.23 28.28
C VAL A 308 -49.28 -0.25 29.12
N ASP A 309 -49.45 0.70 30.03
CA ASP A 309 -50.60 0.76 30.92
C ASP A 309 -51.89 1.02 30.14
N ARG A 310 -51.87 1.92 29.14
CA ARG A 310 -53.00 2.10 28.22
C ARG A 310 -53.35 0.80 27.49
N PHE A 311 -52.36 0.07 27.01
CA PHE A 311 -52.59 -1.23 26.39
C PHE A 311 -53.16 -2.25 27.39
N MET A 312 -52.63 -2.33 28.61
CA MET A 312 -53.15 -3.24 29.62
C MET A 312 -54.60 -2.91 30.00
N HIS A 313 -54.98 -1.63 30.04
CA HIS A 313 -56.36 -1.21 30.25
C HIS A 313 -57.28 -1.54 29.06
N ILE A 314 -56.82 -1.32 27.82
CA ILE A 314 -57.57 -1.69 26.61
C ILE A 314 -57.72 -3.21 26.52
N ALA A 315 -56.64 -3.96 26.71
CA ALA A 315 -56.63 -5.42 26.71
C ALA A 315 -57.55 -5.99 27.80
N ASN A 316 -57.48 -5.48 29.04
CA ASN A 316 -58.36 -5.91 30.12
C ASN A 316 -59.83 -5.52 29.88
N ARG A 317 -60.11 -4.36 29.27
CA ARG A 317 -61.47 -3.97 28.86
C ARG A 317 -62.00 -4.93 27.80
N TYR A 318 -61.22 -5.26 26.78
CA TYR A 318 -61.59 -6.23 25.74
C TYR A 318 -61.76 -7.66 26.28
N LEU A 319 -60.99 -8.05 27.29
CA LEU A 319 -61.12 -9.36 27.94
C LEU A 319 -62.34 -9.44 28.88
N ASN A 320 -62.72 -8.32 29.52
CA ASN A 320 -63.82 -8.28 30.48
C ASN A 320 -65.19 -7.89 29.86
N GLU A 321 -65.23 -7.22 28.70
CA GLU A 321 -66.48 -6.83 28.01
C GLU A 321 -66.95 -7.81 26.92
N THR A 322 -66.37 -9.01 26.79
CA THR A 322 -66.84 -10.03 25.82
C THR A 322 -68.12 -10.76 26.25
N THR A 323 -69.23 -10.02 26.28
CA THR A 323 -70.55 -10.56 25.90
C THR A 323 -71.08 -9.75 24.73
N HIS A 324 -70.82 -10.29 23.54
CA HIS A 324 -71.42 -9.93 22.24
C HIS A 324 -70.89 -8.66 21.54
N THR A 325 -70.40 -8.90 20.32
CA THR A 325 -70.15 -7.95 19.22
C THR A 325 -68.82 -7.20 19.22
N ASN A 326 -67.78 -7.80 18.62
CA ASN A 326 -67.04 -7.21 17.50
C ASN A 326 -65.98 -8.16 16.91
N ASN A 327 -66.01 -8.29 15.58
CA ASN A 327 -65.32 -9.28 14.74
C ASN A 327 -63.79 -9.22 14.69
N VAL A 328 -63.15 -8.28 15.40
CA VAL A 328 -61.68 -8.17 15.43
C VAL A 328 -61.09 -9.18 16.43
N SER A 329 -61.78 -9.38 17.56
CA SER A 329 -61.42 -10.39 18.56
C SER A 329 -61.51 -11.80 17.98
N THR A 330 -62.56 -12.10 17.19
CA THR A 330 -62.69 -13.42 16.56
C THR A 330 -61.72 -13.63 15.39
N MET A 331 -61.43 -12.63 14.54
CA MET A 331 -60.41 -12.79 13.49
C MET A 331 -59.00 -12.99 14.05
N VAL A 332 -58.64 -12.26 15.11
CA VAL A 332 -57.34 -12.40 15.76
C VAL A 332 -57.29 -13.69 16.59
N GLN A 333 -58.33 -14.01 17.36
CA GLN A 333 -58.40 -15.28 18.12
C GLN A 333 -58.45 -16.50 17.19
N GLN A 334 -59.07 -16.39 16.03
CA GLN A 334 -59.16 -17.47 15.05
C GLN A 334 -57.87 -17.62 14.25
N TRP A 335 -57.22 -16.53 13.83
CA TRP A 335 -55.87 -16.57 13.23
C TRP A 335 -54.83 -17.10 14.23
N ILE A 336 -54.91 -16.70 15.50
CA ILE A 336 -54.05 -17.20 16.58
C ILE A 336 -54.34 -18.68 16.86
N LYS A 337 -55.60 -19.15 16.85
CA LYS A 337 -55.94 -20.58 17.01
C LYS A 337 -55.50 -21.43 15.82
N GLU A 338 -55.67 -20.92 14.60
CA GLU A 338 -55.31 -21.62 13.36
C GLU A 338 -53.80 -21.69 13.17
N ASN A 339 -53.06 -20.63 13.56
CA ASN A 339 -51.60 -20.62 13.54
C ASN A 339 -50.96 -20.98 14.89
N GLN A 340 -51.74 -21.39 15.90
CA GLN A 340 -51.22 -21.69 17.24
C GLN A 340 -50.13 -22.76 17.18
N TYR A 341 -50.36 -23.79 16.36
CA TYR A 341 -49.43 -24.89 16.16
C TYR A 341 -48.12 -24.46 15.47
N GLU A 342 -48.20 -23.58 14.47
CA GLU A 342 -47.02 -23.06 13.75
C GLU A 342 -46.26 -22.02 14.59
N ILE A 343 -46.96 -21.10 15.25
CA ILE A 343 -46.36 -20.11 16.16
C ILE A 343 -45.68 -20.80 17.33
N GLU A 344 -46.33 -21.82 17.93
CA GLU A 344 -45.76 -22.62 19.01
C GLU A 344 -44.60 -23.50 18.50
N ARG A 345 -44.61 -23.97 17.25
CA ARG A 345 -43.50 -24.71 16.62
C ARG A 345 -42.30 -23.81 16.31
N TYR A 346 -42.50 -22.59 15.83
CA TYR A 346 -41.41 -21.62 15.59
C TYR A 346 -40.84 -21.09 16.92
N LEU A 347 -41.69 -20.74 17.90
CA LEU A 347 -41.26 -20.32 19.24
C LEU A 347 -40.65 -21.45 20.08
N LYS A 348 -41.09 -22.70 19.90
CA LYS A 348 -40.49 -23.88 20.57
C LYS A 348 -39.40 -24.56 19.74
N SER A 349 -39.12 -24.09 18.52
CA SER A 349 -38.05 -24.67 17.70
C SER A 349 -36.74 -24.61 18.48
N PRO A 350 -35.94 -25.70 18.47
CA PRO A 350 -34.67 -25.74 19.18
C PRO A 350 -33.72 -24.65 18.69
N ASP A 351 -33.78 -24.27 17.41
CA ASP A 351 -32.92 -23.23 16.84
C ASP A 351 -33.28 -21.82 17.30
N PHE A 352 -34.57 -21.45 17.35
CA PHE A 352 -34.98 -20.13 17.87
C PHE A 352 -34.77 -20.03 19.38
N ARG A 353 -35.16 -21.07 20.13
CA ARG A 353 -34.92 -21.12 21.58
C ARG A 353 -33.45 -21.17 21.93
N ASN A 354 -32.61 -21.88 21.18
CA ASN A 354 -31.17 -21.88 21.42
C ASN A 354 -30.55 -20.56 20.98
N THR A 355 -30.95 -19.95 19.87
CA THR A 355 -30.40 -18.64 19.45
C THR A 355 -30.75 -17.56 20.47
N ILE A 356 -32.00 -17.49 20.94
CA ILE A 356 -32.40 -16.55 22.00
C ILE A 356 -31.80 -16.93 23.35
N ARG A 357 -31.78 -18.21 23.77
CA ARG A 357 -31.17 -18.64 25.03
C ARG A 357 -29.64 -18.61 25.02
N THR A 358 -28.97 -18.42 23.88
CA THR A 358 -27.50 -18.30 23.83
C THR A 358 -27.08 -16.85 23.62
N ALA A 359 -27.85 -16.05 22.87
CA ALA A 359 -27.59 -14.64 22.64
C ALA A 359 -28.09 -13.73 23.78
N MET A 360 -29.28 -14.01 24.32
CA MET A 360 -29.91 -13.17 25.35
C MET A 360 -29.16 -13.24 26.69
N PRO A 361 -28.82 -14.42 27.24
CA PRO A 361 -28.04 -14.44 28.46
C PRO A 361 -26.58 -14.04 28.25
N LYS A 362 -25.98 -14.01 27.06
CA LYS A 362 -24.62 -13.42 26.93
C LYS A 362 -24.62 -11.89 27.08
N LEU A 363 -25.67 -11.22 26.62
CA LEU A 363 -25.87 -9.77 26.80
C LEU A 363 -26.40 -9.44 28.20
N PHE A 364 -27.32 -10.26 28.73
CA PHE A 364 -27.96 -10.04 30.03
C PHE A 364 -27.31 -10.81 31.21
N SER A 365 -26.37 -11.75 31.04
CA SER A 365 -25.66 -12.38 32.17
C SER A 365 -24.75 -11.40 32.90
N VAL A 366 -24.40 -10.29 32.25
CA VAL A 366 -23.80 -9.12 32.89
C VAL A 366 -24.76 -8.48 33.90
N ILE A 367 -26.07 -8.69 33.75
CA ILE A 367 -27.16 -8.04 34.50
C ILE A 367 -27.98 -9.04 35.36
N GLY A 368 -27.93 -10.36 35.10
CA GLY A 368 -29.00 -11.28 35.49
C GLY A 368 -28.71 -12.38 36.52
N GLN A 369 -27.46 -12.64 36.94
CA GLN A 369 -27.21 -13.61 38.02
C GLN A 369 -26.86 -12.81 39.28
N THR A 370 -27.53 -13.04 40.41
CA THR A 370 -27.31 -12.24 41.63
C THR A 370 -25.84 -12.22 42.10
N ALA A 371 -25.07 -13.28 41.83
CA ALA A 371 -23.61 -13.29 42.01
C ALA A 371 -22.85 -12.50 40.93
N SER A 372 -23.30 -12.53 39.67
CA SER A 372 -22.73 -11.73 38.58
C SER A 372 -23.11 -10.25 38.64
N VAL A 373 -24.23 -9.87 39.26
CA VAL A 373 -24.66 -8.48 39.44
C VAL A 373 -23.76 -7.76 40.43
N ILE A 374 -23.44 -8.41 41.56
CA ILE A 374 -22.49 -7.82 42.51
C ILE A 374 -21.12 -7.71 41.86
N LEU A 375 -20.68 -8.75 41.14
CA LEU A 375 -19.41 -8.73 40.43
C LEU A 375 -19.39 -7.68 39.30
N SER A 376 -20.49 -7.47 38.58
CA SER A 376 -20.60 -6.49 37.50
C SER A 376 -20.72 -5.07 38.03
N VAL A 377 -21.38 -4.85 39.17
CA VAL A 377 -21.37 -3.57 39.89
C VAL A 377 -19.95 -3.25 40.38
N ILE A 378 -19.24 -4.22 40.96
CA ILE A 378 -17.85 -4.05 41.37
C ILE A 378 -16.98 -3.73 40.14
N ALA A 379 -17.09 -4.50 39.05
CA ALA A 379 -16.35 -4.25 37.81
C ALA A 379 -16.67 -2.88 37.20
N SER A 380 -17.93 -2.44 37.23
CA SER A 380 -18.35 -1.11 36.76
C SER A 380 -17.80 0.01 37.65
N CYS A 381 -17.80 -0.18 38.98
CA CYS A 381 -17.18 0.77 39.92
C CYS A 381 -15.67 0.86 39.71
N ILE A 382 -14.99 -0.28 39.51
CA ILE A 382 -13.55 -0.33 39.19
C ILE A 382 -13.28 0.37 37.86
N THR A 383 -14.10 0.14 36.83
CA THR A 383 -14.00 0.81 35.52
C THR A 383 -14.14 2.32 35.69
N LEU A 384 -15.15 2.78 36.42
CA LEU A 384 -15.38 4.21 36.66
C LEU A 384 -14.24 4.84 37.45
N LEU A 385 -13.69 4.13 38.43
CA LEU A 385 -12.51 4.54 39.20
C LEU A 385 -11.26 4.62 38.32
N TYR A 386 -10.98 3.63 37.48
CA TYR A 386 -9.89 3.68 36.52
C TYR A 386 -10.06 4.84 35.54
N MET A 387 -11.26 5.05 35.01
CA MET A 387 -11.53 6.15 34.08
C MET A 387 -11.28 7.50 34.76
N PHE A 388 -11.72 7.66 36.01
CA PHE A 388 -11.46 8.87 36.79
C PHE A 388 -9.96 9.12 36.98
N PHE A 389 -9.19 8.12 37.40
CA PHE A 389 -7.74 8.25 37.58
C PHE A 389 -7.00 8.49 36.26
N ILE A 390 -7.38 7.79 35.19
CA ILE A 390 -6.82 8.00 33.85
C ILE A 390 -7.09 9.44 33.39
N LEU A 391 -8.29 9.98 33.59
CA LEU A 391 -8.60 11.37 33.24
C LEU A 391 -7.83 12.37 34.11
N LEU A 392 -7.64 12.08 35.40
CA LEU A 392 -6.89 12.91 36.33
C LEU A 392 -5.42 13.05 35.90
N ASP A 393 -4.80 11.96 35.45
CA ASP A 393 -3.39 11.92 35.09
C ASP A 393 -3.14 11.74 33.59
N TYR A 394 -4.14 12.00 32.73
CA TYR A 394 -4.08 11.70 31.30
C TYR A 394 -2.83 12.25 30.60
N GLU A 395 -2.44 13.48 30.90
CA GLU A 395 -1.27 14.14 30.28
C GLU A 395 0.04 13.49 30.76
N VAL A 396 0.12 13.19 32.06
CA VAL A 396 1.26 12.50 32.66
C VAL A 396 1.39 11.08 32.12
N LEU A 397 0.28 10.35 31.98
CA LEU A 397 0.23 9.01 31.40
C LEU A 397 0.71 9.02 29.95
N THR A 398 0.22 9.96 29.13
CA THR A 398 0.56 10.02 27.71
C THR A 398 2.02 10.42 27.47
N ASP A 399 2.53 11.43 28.20
CA ASP A 399 3.90 11.92 28.04
C ASP A 399 4.95 10.95 28.62
N ASN A 400 4.64 10.27 29.72
CA ASN A 400 5.56 9.32 30.34
C ASN A 400 5.57 7.96 29.65
N TRP A 401 4.48 7.55 29.00
CA TRP A 401 4.43 6.27 28.27
C TRP A 401 5.53 6.18 27.21
N ILE A 402 5.81 7.29 26.50
CA ILE A 402 6.88 7.36 25.49
C ILE A 402 8.27 7.15 26.11
N LYS A 403 8.45 7.50 27.40
CA LYS A 403 9.74 7.37 28.10
C LYS A 403 10.07 5.91 28.49
N ILE A 404 9.06 5.04 28.58
CA ILE A 404 9.21 3.59 28.84
C ILE A 404 10.02 2.93 27.71
N PHE A 405 9.91 3.47 26.49
CA PHE A 405 10.63 2.95 25.33
C PHE A 405 12.08 3.48 25.24
N PRO A 406 13.01 2.65 24.72
CA PRO A 406 14.42 3.04 24.54
C PRO A 406 14.55 4.27 23.64
N LYS A 407 15.56 5.12 23.89
CA LYS A 407 15.74 6.43 23.24
C LYS A 407 15.65 6.38 21.71
N ASN A 408 16.12 5.29 21.10
CA ASN A 408 16.14 5.09 19.65
C ASN A 408 14.73 4.89 19.06
N ALA A 409 13.77 4.36 19.84
CA ALA A 409 12.41 4.07 19.39
C ALA A 409 11.41 5.18 19.76
N ARG A 410 11.78 6.13 20.63
CA ARG A 410 10.90 7.24 21.03
C ARG A 410 10.29 8.04 19.88
N PRO A 411 11.03 8.45 18.83
CA PRO A 411 10.41 9.20 17.72
C PRO A 411 9.35 8.38 16.98
N PHE A 412 9.52 7.06 16.91
CA PHE A 412 8.51 6.16 16.32
C PHE A 412 7.22 6.13 17.15
N TRP A 413 7.33 5.87 18.46
CA TRP A 413 6.15 5.78 19.34
C TRP A 413 5.45 7.13 19.55
N ALA A 414 6.20 8.23 19.55
CA ALA A 414 5.63 9.58 19.58
C ALA A 414 4.85 9.90 18.30
N GLY A 415 5.42 9.56 17.13
CA GLY A 415 4.71 9.68 15.85
C GLY A 415 3.45 8.81 15.83
N LEU A 416 3.55 7.56 16.29
CA LEU A 416 2.41 6.64 16.40
C LEU A 416 1.29 7.22 17.25
N ALA A 417 1.60 7.74 18.44
CA ALA A 417 0.59 8.32 19.33
C ALA A 417 -0.13 9.51 18.69
N GLN A 418 0.60 10.38 17.97
CA GLN A 418 0.01 11.51 17.23
C GLN A 418 -0.87 11.04 16.07
N ASP A 419 -0.44 10.01 15.34
CA ASP A 419 -1.20 9.41 14.24
C ASP A 419 -2.50 8.78 14.78
N VAL A 420 -2.43 8.00 15.88
CA VAL A 420 -3.61 7.45 16.59
C VAL A 420 -4.57 8.57 16.97
N GLU A 421 -4.08 9.64 17.60
CA GLU A 421 -4.90 10.74 18.08
C GLU A 421 -5.60 11.47 16.94
N ARG A 422 -4.89 11.71 15.83
CA ARG A 422 -5.47 12.34 14.64
C ARG A 422 -6.57 11.48 14.02
N GLU A 423 -6.33 10.18 13.84
CA GLU A 423 -7.29 9.26 13.24
C GLU A 423 -8.53 9.08 14.11
N LEU A 424 -8.36 8.90 15.42
CA LEU A 424 -9.49 8.82 16.36
C LEU A 424 -10.31 10.11 16.38
N ASN A 425 -9.68 11.28 16.38
CA ASN A 425 -10.39 12.55 16.35
C ASN A 425 -11.18 12.74 15.05
N ASN A 426 -10.62 12.35 13.90
CA ASN A 426 -11.31 12.38 12.62
C ASN A 426 -12.51 11.42 12.60
N TYR A 427 -12.33 10.22 13.13
CA TYR A 427 -13.42 9.24 13.30
C TYR A 427 -14.55 9.79 14.17
N ILE A 428 -14.25 10.28 15.37
CA ILE A 428 -15.26 10.78 16.31
C ILE A 428 -16.03 11.96 15.70
N ARG A 429 -15.37 12.87 14.99
CA ARG A 429 -16.02 13.99 14.29
C ARG A 429 -16.93 13.51 13.16
N GLY A 430 -16.43 12.59 12.33
CA GLY A 430 -17.21 11.98 11.26
C GLY A 430 -18.43 11.24 11.79
N GLN A 431 -18.24 10.37 12.77
CA GLN A 431 -19.30 9.58 13.40
C GLN A 431 -20.31 10.47 14.13
N GLY A 432 -19.86 11.53 14.80
CA GLY A 432 -20.76 12.51 15.44
C GLY A 432 -21.69 13.20 14.43
N LEU A 433 -21.18 13.57 13.26
CA LEU A 433 -21.99 14.15 12.19
C LEU A 433 -22.96 13.10 11.60
N VAL A 434 -22.50 11.86 11.38
CA VAL A 434 -23.33 10.74 10.92
C VAL A 434 -24.46 10.45 11.92
N SER A 435 -24.18 10.40 13.23
CA SER A 435 -25.18 10.18 14.27
C SER A 435 -26.21 11.29 14.35
N LEU A 436 -25.78 12.55 14.15
CA LEU A 436 -26.68 13.70 14.13
C LEU A 436 -27.63 13.64 12.92
N CYS A 437 -27.08 13.39 11.72
CA CYS A 437 -27.88 13.22 10.51
C CYS A 437 -28.87 12.05 10.64
N MET A 438 -28.43 10.91 11.16
CA MET A 438 -29.27 9.74 11.43
C MET A 438 -30.45 10.10 12.34
N GLY A 439 -30.18 10.74 13.48
CA GLY A 439 -31.21 11.13 14.43
C GLY A 439 -32.24 12.09 13.84
N VAL A 440 -31.77 13.12 13.11
CA VAL A 440 -32.67 14.10 12.45
C VAL A 440 -33.54 13.43 11.39
N LEU A 441 -32.96 12.58 10.54
CA LEU A 441 -33.71 11.88 9.49
C LEU A 441 -34.75 10.93 10.09
N PHE A 442 -34.43 10.21 11.15
CA PHE A 442 -35.40 9.34 11.83
C PHE A 442 -36.48 10.12 12.57
N CYS A 443 -36.16 11.26 13.20
CA CYS A 443 -37.16 12.16 13.77
C CYS A 443 -38.16 12.61 12.70
N ILE A 444 -37.67 13.05 11.54
CA ILE A 444 -38.52 13.48 10.42
C ILE A 444 -39.33 12.30 9.88
N GLY A 445 -38.68 11.17 9.59
CA GLY A 445 -39.33 9.99 9.02
C GLY A 445 -40.44 9.43 9.91
N PHE A 446 -40.20 9.34 11.22
CA PHE A 446 -41.23 8.89 12.16
C PHE A 446 -42.33 9.92 12.39
N THR A 447 -42.02 11.22 12.31
CA THR A 447 -43.05 12.27 12.40
C THR A 447 -43.97 12.23 11.18
N ILE A 448 -43.45 11.97 9.98
CA ILE A 448 -44.25 11.88 8.74
C ILE A 448 -45.30 10.76 8.81
N ILE A 449 -44.98 9.64 9.47
CA ILE A 449 -45.91 8.51 9.63
C ILE A 449 -46.75 8.58 10.92
N ASP A 450 -46.69 9.72 11.62
CA ASP A 450 -47.30 9.93 12.94
C ASP A 450 -46.97 8.82 13.95
N PHE A 451 -45.70 8.36 13.98
CA PHE A 451 -45.28 7.29 14.88
C PHE A 451 -45.28 7.77 16.34
N PRO A 452 -45.73 6.96 17.31
CA PRO A 452 -45.67 7.32 18.72
C PRO A 452 -44.22 7.59 19.13
N MET A 453 -44.01 8.66 19.89
CA MET A 453 -42.68 9.04 20.37
C MET A 453 -41.66 9.27 19.24
N ALA A 454 -42.09 9.72 18.05
CA ALA A 454 -41.22 9.92 16.89
C ALA A 454 -39.90 10.65 17.20
N ILE A 455 -39.98 11.78 17.92
CA ILE A 455 -38.80 12.57 18.30
C ILE A 455 -37.90 11.80 19.28
N GLY A 456 -38.48 11.18 20.31
CA GLY A 456 -37.72 10.42 21.30
C GLY A 456 -37.01 9.21 20.70
N LEU A 457 -37.70 8.48 19.81
CA LEU A 457 -37.17 7.32 19.11
C LEU A 457 -36.09 7.71 18.10
N GLY A 458 -36.28 8.81 17.36
CA GLY A 458 -35.25 9.32 16.44
C GLY A 458 -33.98 9.77 17.15
N ILE A 459 -34.10 10.48 18.28
CA ILE A 459 -32.96 10.86 19.13
C ILE A 459 -32.26 9.60 19.67
N LEU A 460 -33.02 8.62 20.16
CA LEU A 460 -32.46 7.34 20.64
C LEU A 460 -31.66 6.64 19.54
N ILE A 461 -32.21 6.52 18.34
CA ILE A 461 -31.54 5.91 17.18
C ILE A 461 -30.26 6.66 16.84
N GLY A 462 -30.31 8.00 16.80
CA GLY A 462 -29.13 8.83 16.55
C GLY A 462 -28.00 8.58 17.56
N ILE A 463 -28.33 8.54 18.86
CA ILE A 463 -27.36 8.28 19.93
C ILE A 463 -26.82 6.86 19.86
N LEU A 464 -27.68 5.85 19.66
CA LEU A 464 -27.25 4.46 19.48
C LEU A 464 -26.34 4.31 18.26
N ASN A 465 -26.51 5.14 17.22
CA ASN A 465 -25.64 5.14 16.06
C ASN A 465 -24.23 5.69 16.32
N LEU A 466 -23.92 6.22 17.51
CA LEU A 466 -22.54 6.60 17.85
C LEU A 466 -21.60 5.38 17.82
N VAL A 467 -22.13 4.19 18.09
CA VAL A 467 -21.42 2.91 17.91
C VAL A 467 -22.01 2.18 16.70
N PRO A 468 -21.18 1.68 15.78
CA PRO A 468 -21.67 0.94 14.62
C PRO A 468 -22.63 -0.20 14.99
N TYR A 469 -23.71 -0.35 14.22
CA TYR A 469 -24.76 -1.37 14.36
C TYR A 469 -25.63 -1.33 15.63
N LEU A 470 -25.27 -0.56 16.67
CA LEU A 470 -26.07 -0.50 17.91
C LEU A 470 -27.47 0.08 17.70
N HIS A 471 -27.66 0.95 16.70
CA HIS A 471 -28.99 1.51 16.39
C HIS A 471 -30.02 0.44 15.97
N THR A 472 -29.58 -0.75 15.56
CA THR A 472 -30.47 -1.90 15.28
C THR A 472 -31.28 -2.31 16.51
N PHE A 473 -30.74 -2.13 17.72
CA PHE A 473 -31.48 -2.41 18.96
C PHE A 473 -32.71 -1.53 19.13
N ALA A 474 -32.79 -0.37 18.46
CA ALA A 474 -33.98 0.47 18.46
C ALA A 474 -35.19 -0.16 17.74
N LEU A 475 -34.99 -1.22 16.96
CA LEU A 475 -36.10 -1.99 16.38
C LEU A 475 -36.98 -2.63 17.46
N VAL A 476 -36.41 -2.98 18.62
CA VAL A 476 -37.18 -3.56 19.74
C VAL A 476 -38.23 -2.58 20.27
N PRO A 477 -37.86 -1.36 20.75
CA PRO A 477 -38.86 -0.38 21.14
C PRO A 477 -39.73 0.04 19.95
N THR A 478 -39.21 0.12 18.72
CA THR A 478 -40.04 0.44 17.54
C THR A 478 -41.15 -0.61 17.32
N ALA A 479 -40.83 -1.90 17.36
CA ALA A 479 -41.80 -2.98 17.20
C ALA A 479 -42.84 -2.96 18.32
N PHE A 480 -42.38 -2.73 19.55
CA PHE A 480 -43.25 -2.61 20.72
C PHE A 480 -44.23 -1.44 20.59
N LEU A 481 -43.73 -0.25 20.24
CA LEU A 481 -44.54 0.95 20.05
C LEU A 481 -45.52 0.81 18.87
N ALA A 482 -45.13 0.11 17.80
CA ALA A 482 -46.01 -0.20 16.67
C ALA A 482 -47.18 -1.11 17.10
N LEU A 483 -46.93 -2.09 17.96
CA LEU A 483 -47.96 -2.95 18.54
C LEU A 483 -48.96 -2.15 19.36
N LEU A 484 -48.47 -1.21 20.18
CA LEU A 484 -49.32 -0.35 21.02
C LEU A 484 -50.18 0.59 20.16
N LYS A 485 -49.60 1.23 19.14
CA LYS A 485 -50.38 2.08 18.21
C LYS A 485 -51.46 1.28 17.48
N ALA A 486 -51.18 0.05 17.08
CA ALA A 486 -52.15 -0.82 16.44
C ALA A 486 -53.32 -1.18 17.37
N ALA A 487 -53.02 -1.44 18.65
CA ALA A 487 -54.03 -1.73 19.67
C ALA A 487 -54.92 -0.52 19.99
N ASP A 488 -54.36 0.70 20.02
CA ASP A 488 -55.10 1.93 20.34
C ASP A 488 -55.95 2.42 19.15
N THR A 489 -55.39 2.42 17.95
CA THR A 489 -56.07 2.93 16.73
C THR A 489 -56.96 1.88 16.04
N GLY A 490 -56.86 0.60 16.43
CA GLY A 490 -57.57 -0.51 15.78
C GLY A 490 -57.07 -0.81 14.35
N GLN A 491 -55.95 -0.22 13.94
CA GLN A 491 -55.34 -0.45 12.63
C GLN A 491 -54.55 -1.77 12.61
N ASN A 492 -54.38 -2.33 11.42
CA ASN A 492 -53.57 -3.54 11.25
C ASN A 492 -52.12 -3.27 11.67
N PHE A 493 -51.64 -4.02 12.68
CA PHE A 493 -50.26 -3.95 13.17
C PHE A 493 -49.23 -4.01 12.04
N TRP A 494 -49.42 -4.93 11.09
CA TRP A 494 -48.51 -5.11 9.96
C TRP A 494 -48.36 -3.86 9.08
N ILE A 495 -49.39 -3.01 8.99
CA ILE A 495 -49.34 -1.77 8.22
C ILE A 495 -48.52 -0.71 8.96
N ILE A 496 -48.74 -0.55 10.27
CA ILE A 496 -47.99 0.41 11.10
C ILE A 496 -46.54 -0.01 11.27
N PHE A 497 -46.31 -1.30 11.55
CA PHE A 497 -44.96 -1.84 11.66
C PHE A 497 -44.25 -1.83 10.30
N GLY A 498 -44.96 -2.19 9.22
CA GLY A 498 -44.44 -2.14 7.86
C GLY A 498 -44.05 -0.73 7.41
N SER A 499 -44.83 0.30 7.77
CA SER A 499 -44.48 1.69 7.46
C SER A 499 -43.28 2.19 8.25
N ALA A 500 -43.17 1.85 9.54
CA ALA A 500 -41.97 2.13 10.33
C ALA A 500 -40.72 1.41 9.78
N LEU A 501 -40.86 0.15 9.35
CA LEU A 501 -39.77 -0.63 8.76
C LEU A 501 -39.37 -0.09 7.38
N ALA A 502 -40.33 0.43 6.60
CA ALA A 502 -40.05 1.14 5.36
C ALA A 502 -39.25 2.43 5.60
N VAL A 503 -39.63 3.24 6.61
CA VAL A 503 -38.84 4.41 7.03
C VAL A 503 -37.43 4.00 7.43
N PHE A 504 -37.30 2.92 8.21
CA PHE A 504 -36.00 2.39 8.62
C PHE A 504 -35.15 1.98 7.42
N ALA A 505 -35.71 1.22 6.47
CA ALA A 505 -35.02 0.77 5.27
C ALA A 505 -34.62 1.93 4.35
N ILE A 506 -35.50 2.92 4.14
CA ILE A 506 -35.23 4.08 3.29
C ILE A 506 -34.11 4.93 3.89
N ILE A 507 -34.20 5.26 5.18
CA ILE A 507 -33.19 6.08 5.85
C ILE A 507 -31.87 5.31 5.91
N GLN A 508 -31.88 4.03 6.24
CA GLN A 508 -30.67 3.22 6.29
C GLN A 508 -30.00 3.10 4.91
N ALA A 509 -30.78 2.90 3.84
CA ALA A 509 -30.24 2.91 2.49
C ALA A 509 -29.62 4.26 2.12
N LEU A 510 -30.27 5.38 2.46
CA LEU A 510 -29.73 6.73 2.26
C LEU A 510 -28.43 6.94 3.07
N MET A 511 -28.40 6.45 4.29
CA MET A 511 -27.23 6.57 5.17
C MET A 511 -26.07 5.74 4.66
N ASP A 512 -26.29 4.46 4.36
CA ASP A 512 -25.22 3.53 3.98
C ASP A 512 -24.72 3.77 2.56
N MET A 513 -25.58 4.20 1.63
CA MET A 513 -25.20 4.43 0.23
C MET A 513 -24.63 5.84 -0.02
N VAL A 514 -25.10 6.85 0.71
CA VAL A 514 -24.78 8.26 0.41
C VAL A 514 -24.09 8.96 1.57
N ILE A 515 -24.72 9.03 2.73
CA ILE A 515 -24.27 9.94 3.81
C ILE A 515 -23.00 9.40 4.49
N THR A 516 -23.00 8.15 4.93
CA THR A 516 -21.88 7.51 5.62
C THR A 516 -20.63 7.47 4.74
N PRO A 517 -20.67 7.00 3.47
CA PRO A 517 -19.49 7.05 2.59
C PRO A 517 -18.99 8.46 2.33
N LYS A 518 -19.87 9.45 2.21
CA LYS A 518 -19.48 10.83 1.92
C LYS A 518 -18.86 11.54 3.12
N ILE A 519 -19.32 11.25 4.33
CA ILE A 519 -18.76 11.80 5.57
C ILE A 519 -17.49 11.04 5.94
N MET A 520 -17.55 9.70 6.01
CA MET A 520 -16.41 8.86 6.42
C MET A 520 -15.30 8.82 5.38
N GLY A 521 -15.64 8.83 4.09
CA GLY A 521 -14.65 8.93 3.02
C GLY A 521 -13.88 10.24 3.08
N LYS A 522 -14.51 11.36 3.44
CA LYS A 522 -13.80 12.64 3.64
C LYS A 522 -13.01 12.70 4.95
N ALA A 523 -13.52 12.07 6.01
CA ALA A 523 -12.89 12.11 7.33
C ALA A 523 -11.70 11.14 7.45
N MET A 524 -11.82 9.94 6.88
CA MET A 524 -10.86 8.84 7.04
C MET A 524 -10.27 8.34 5.71
N GLY A 525 -10.75 8.83 4.56
CA GLY A 525 -10.24 8.42 3.25
C GLY A 525 -10.58 6.99 2.85
N LEU A 526 -11.36 6.23 3.63
CA LEU A 526 -11.60 4.81 3.38
C LEU A 526 -12.75 4.55 2.40
N ASN A 527 -12.57 3.58 1.51
CA ASN A 527 -13.65 3.01 0.70
C ASN A 527 -14.64 2.24 1.62
N PRO A 528 -15.97 2.35 1.40
CA PRO A 528 -16.98 1.56 2.12
C PRO A 528 -16.68 0.06 2.26
N ALA A 529 -16.06 -0.57 1.25
CA ALA A 529 -15.67 -1.98 1.32
C ALA A 529 -14.66 -2.25 2.46
N ILE A 530 -13.71 -1.32 2.69
CA ILE A 530 -12.72 -1.41 3.76
C ILE A 530 -13.41 -1.24 5.12
N LEU A 531 -14.42 -0.37 5.23
CA LEU A 531 -15.19 -0.20 6.46
C LEU A 531 -15.91 -1.51 6.86
N LEU A 532 -16.59 -2.14 5.91
CA LEU A 532 -17.31 -3.40 6.15
C LEU A 532 -16.37 -4.56 6.48
N LEU A 533 -15.26 -4.68 5.74
CA LEU A 533 -14.24 -5.70 5.99
C LEU A 533 -13.60 -5.49 7.36
N SER A 534 -13.25 -4.25 7.70
CA SER A 534 -12.68 -3.86 8.98
C SER A 534 -13.59 -4.25 10.14
N LEU A 535 -14.87 -3.85 10.09
CA LEU A 535 -15.84 -4.17 11.15
C LEU A 535 -16.02 -5.69 11.32
N SER A 536 -16.06 -6.43 10.21
CA SER A 536 -16.19 -7.89 10.24
C SER A 536 -14.97 -8.57 10.85
N VAL A 537 -13.76 -8.16 10.45
CA VAL A 537 -12.50 -8.75 10.93
C VAL A 537 -12.26 -8.40 12.40
N TRP A 538 -12.35 -7.12 12.78
CA TRP A 538 -12.11 -6.69 14.16
C TRP A 538 -13.21 -7.17 15.10
N GLY A 539 -14.47 -7.19 14.65
CA GLY A 539 -15.58 -7.76 15.41
C GLY A 539 -15.41 -9.25 15.71
N ALA A 540 -14.88 -10.02 14.76
CA ALA A 540 -14.57 -11.44 14.97
C ALA A 540 -13.37 -11.66 15.91
N LEU A 541 -12.35 -10.80 15.82
CA LEU A 541 -11.12 -10.95 16.61
C LEU A 541 -11.24 -10.48 18.06
N LEU A 542 -11.83 -9.31 18.28
CA LEU A 542 -11.87 -8.64 19.59
C LEU A 542 -13.29 -8.45 20.12
N GLY A 543 -14.29 -9.05 19.47
CA GLY A 543 -15.69 -8.93 19.86
C GLY A 543 -16.20 -7.49 19.76
N PHE A 544 -17.01 -7.08 20.74
CA PHE A 544 -17.62 -5.74 20.76
C PHE A 544 -16.60 -4.60 20.81
N ILE A 545 -15.48 -4.80 21.51
CA ILE A 545 -14.39 -3.80 21.57
C ILE A 545 -13.80 -3.60 20.18
N GLY A 546 -13.61 -4.69 19.44
CA GLY A 546 -13.16 -4.68 18.06
C GLY A 546 -14.02 -3.83 17.15
N LEU A 547 -15.35 -3.90 17.29
CA LEU A 547 -16.28 -3.08 16.50
C LEU A 547 -16.10 -1.57 16.74
N ILE A 548 -15.80 -1.16 17.99
CA ILE A 548 -15.64 0.26 18.32
C ILE A 548 -14.33 0.82 17.74
N ILE A 549 -13.24 0.05 17.83
CA ILE A 549 -11.90 0.50 17.41
C ILE A 549 -11.51 0.07 15.99
N ALA A 550 -12.39 -0.65 15.28
CA ALA A 550 -12.12 -1.25 13.97
C ALA A 550 -11.55 -0.23 12.98
N LEU A 551 -12.25 0.89 12.81
CA LEU A 551 -11.94 1.88 11.78
C LEU A 551 -10.63 2.63 12.09
N PRO A 552 -10.43 3.21 13.29
CA PRO A 552 -9.15 3.83 13.65
C PRO A 552 -7.98 2.86 13.54
N LEU A 553 -8.15 1.60 13.96
CA LEU A 553 -7.06 0.63 13.91
C LEU A 553 -6.73 0.25 12.44
N THR A 554 -7.74 0.18 11.59
CA THR A 554 -7.56 -0.13 10.16
C THR A 554 -6.90 1.03 9.41
N THR A 555 -7.31 2.28 9.65
CA THR A 555 -6.62 3.44 9.05
C THR A 555 -5.17 3.49 9.47
N LEU A 556 -4.89 3.17 10.74
CA LEU A 556 -3.54 3.12 11.27
C LEU A 556 -2.67 2.07 10.58
N ILE A 557 -3.19 0.86 10.42
CA ILE A 557 -2.49 -0.21 9.71
C ILE A 557 -2.18 0.21 8.28
N ILE A 558 -3.15 0.80 7.57
CA ILE A 558 -2.97 1.25 6.18
C ILE A 558 -1.91 2.36 6.12
N ALA A 559 -1.99 3.37 6.99
CA ALA A 559 -1.03 4.47 7.04
C ALA A 559 0.40 3.97 7.32
N TYR A 560 0.54 3.01 8.25
CA TYR A 560 1.84 2.42 8.57
C TYR A 560 2.35 1.50 7.47
N TRP A 561 1.48 0.72 6.85
CA TRP A 561 1.83 -0.11 5.71
C TRP A 561 2.39 0.75 4.58
N GLN A 562 1.72 1.87 4.26
CA GLN A 562 2.19 2.81 3.25
C GLN A 562 3.52 3.44 3.64
N ARG A 563 3.66 3.87 4.90
CA ARG A 563 4.88 4.53 5.40
C ARG A 563 6.11 3.63 5.38
N TYR A 564 5.97 2.35 5.74
CA TYR A 564 7.11 1.46 5.95
C TYR A 564 7.32 0.40 4.86
N VAL A 565 6.24 -0.07 4.24
CA VAL A 565 6.31 -1.15 3.23
C VAL A 565 6.43 -0.56 1.83
N THR A 566 5.51 0.33 1.43
CA THR A 566 5.56 0.91 0.07
C THR A 566 6.46 2.13 -0.02
N LYS A 567 6.72 2.84 1.10
CA LYS A 567 7.54 4.07 1.17
C LYS A 567 7.01 5.20 0.26
N ASP A 568 5.72 5.21 -0.02
CA ASP A 568 5.11 6.20 -0.93
C ASP A 568 4.93 7.59 -0.28
N ILE A 569 5.18 7.71 1.02
CA ILE A 569 5.00 8.98 1.76
C ILE A 569 6.35 9.64 1.96
N ASP A 570 6.92 10.16 0.87
CA ASP A 570 7.90 11.25 0.92
C ASP A 570 7.36 12.42 0.10
N LYS A 571 7.01 13.49 0.83
CA LYS A 571 6.56 14.81 0.41
C LYS A 571 5.06 14.91 0.08
N ASP A 572 4.40 15.74 0.88
CA ASP A 572 3.02 16.19 0.80
C ASP A 572 1.97 15.14 1.19
N GLY A 573 1.56 15.23 2.46
CA GLY A 573 0.51 14.40 3.01
C GLY A 573 -0.81 14.57 2.26
N ILE A 574 -1.52 13.44 2.11
CA ILE A 574 -2.87 13.31 1.57
C ILE A 574 -2.92 13.33 0.02
N GLU A 575 -2.28 12.37 -0.65
CA GLU A 575 -2.52 12.19 -2.10
C GLU A 575 -2.27 10.75 -2.59
N VAL A 576 -2.85 9.75 -1.93
CA VAL A 576 -2.83 8.35 -2.46
C VAL A 576 -4.19 7.64 -2.38
N LEU A 577 -5.13 8.11 -1.56
CA LEU A 577 -6.47 7.51 -1.51
C LEU A 577 -7.37 7.94 -2.68
N SER A 578 -6.99 8.97 -3.45
CA SER A 578 -7.66 9.35 -4.71
C SER A 578 -7.24 8.46 -5.88
N THR A 579 -5.97 8.05 -5.97
CA THR A 579 -5.42 7.30 -7.10
C THR A 579 -5.98 5.88 -7.20
N PHE A 580 -6.22 5.20 -6.06
CA PHE A 580 -6.92 3.90 -6.08
C PHE A 580 -8.39 3.97 -6.51
N THR A 581 -9.00 5.16 -6.54
CA THR A 581 -10.38 5.35 -7.01
C THR A 581 -10.48 5.81 -8.47
N GLU A 582 -9.44 6.43 -9.03
CA GLU A 582 -9.41 6.82 -10.45
C GLU A 582 -9.10 5.63 -11.36
N ASP A 583 -8.16 4.76 -10.97
CA ASP A 583 -7.84 3.54 -11.75
C ASP A 583 -9.03 2.57 -11.85
N ALA A 584 -9.95 2.59 -10.88
CA ALA A 584 -11.17 1.77 -10.89
C ALA A 584 -12.30 2.37 -11.75
N LYS A 585 -12.20 3.65 -12.16
CA LYS A 585 -13.13 4.28 -13.11
C LYS A 585 -12.66 4.13 -14.55
N GLU A 586 -11.36 4.14 -14.82
CA GLU A 586 -10.83 3.98 -16.19
C GLU A 586 -10.92 2.54 -16.73
N THR A 587 -11.20 1.54 -15.90
CA THR A 587 -11.44 0.16 -16.37
C THR A 587 -12.89 -0.15 -16.75
N LYS A 588 -13.76 0.86 -16.81
CA LYS A 588 -15.19 0.71 -17.15
C LYS A 588 -15.73 1.69 -18.22
N GLU A 589 -14.87 2.19 -19.10
CA GLU A 589 -15.30 2.76 -20.39
C GLU A 589 -14.95 1.84 -21.57
#